data_AF-A0A067TUX8-F1
#
_entry.id   AF-A0A067TUX8-F1
#
_cell.length_a   1.000
_cell.length_b   1.000
_cell.length_c   1.000
_cell.angle_alpha   90.00
_cell.angle_beta   90.00
_cell.angle_gamma   90.00
#
_symmetry.space_group_name_H-M   'P 1'
#
loop_
_entity.id
_entity.type
_entity.pdbx_description
1 polymer ?
#
loop_
_entity_poly.entity_id
_entity_poly.type
_entity_poly.pdbx_seq_one_letter_code
_entity_poly.pdbx_strand_id
1 'polypeptide(L)'
;MLLSPRIALGVAAASFASALTLPSVAKTQLVARQDAGQDSRSCLSIRDICDPSTIPTSDAANAVNTHPACIALVVCETTQFFNADFPANQLRLTREAFNFVSNGSDVITQQQFIDFYYGTIASINATIASSNTSGHLATPEFPSSAQAVIGWWQNVVAWSGFCQSSSIPYQNFADWIEFSNNPGVCPAVQSCSPNPNQHIPTCIPQRPTDNGSCAEMVRQCSVGAGNASSIFNSEYCVLSALCYSQSTVDVLIEQLHDEDFLTTGPPVLSAKQPRLSQSVFNVLSKGNSVVSQQNIIDAYYGTLTNTIQSCGGPPGAETPCPTGSSGPYPTDVSYVTDFWTTISAWTGFCGTREIPYKNLADYLQFSSTVEVTKSC
;
A
#
# COMPACT_ATOMS: atom_id res chain seq x y z
N MET A 1 -10.41 5.15 73.37
CA MET A 1 -10.90 3.84 72.88
C MET A 1 -11.82 4.11 71.70
N LEU A 2 -11.73 3.29 70.66
CA LEU A 2 -12.46 3.29 69.39
C LEU A 2 -11.85 4.13 68.25
N LEU A 3 -11.00 3.42 67.50
CA LEU A 3 -10.51 3.68 66.15
C LEU A 3 -11.64 3.57 65.13
N SER A 4 -11.62 4.42 64.11
CA SER A 4 -12.50 4.36 62.93
C SER A 4 -11.76 3.69 61.76
N PRO A 5 -12.37 2.76 60.99
CA PRO A 5 -11.66 1.97 59.98
C PRO A 5 -11.58 2.70 58.63
N ARG A 6 -10.46 2.49 57.95
CA ARG A 6 -10.21 2.87 56.55
C ARG A 6 -10.99 1.94 55.62
N ILE A 7 -11.74 2.52 54.69
CA ILE A 7 -12.35 1.84 53.55
C ILE A 7 -11.25 1.64 52.49
N ALA A 8 -10.93 0.38 52.19
CA ALA A 8 -10.08 0.01 51.07
C ALA A 8 -10.95 -0.23 49.83
N LEU A 9 -10.77 0.57 48.77
CA LEU A 9 -11.26 0.26 47.43
C LEU A 9 -10.35 -0.81 46.84
N GLY A 10 -10.87 -2.04 46.71
CA GLY A 10 -10.27 -3.07 45.86
C GLY A 10 -10.71 -2.85 44.42
N VAL A 11 -9.78 -2.45 43.55
CA VAL A 11 -9.97 -2.50 42.10
C VAL A 11 -9.74 -3.95 41.67
N ALA A 12 -10.81 -4.65 41.31
CA ALA A 12 -10.72 -5.96 40.67
C ALA A 12 -10.31 -5.74 39.21
N ALA A 13 -9.08 -6.12 38.86
CA ALA A 13 -8.67 -6.28 37.48
C ALA A 13 -9.39 -7.50 36.90
N ALA A 14 -10.39 -7.25 36.04
CA ALA A 14 -11.04 -8.29 35.27
C ALA A 14 -10.10 -8.68 34.10
N SER A 15 -9.34 -9.76 34.29
CA SER A 15 -8.56 -10.40 33.24
C SER A 15 -9.51 -11.11 32.26
N PHE A 16 -9.99 -10.40 31.24
CA PHE A 16 -10.62 -11.03 30.09
C PHE A 16 -9.52 -11.62 29.19
N ALA A 17 -9.06 -12.83 29.54
CA ALA A 17 -8.38 -13.70 28.59
C ALA A 17 -9.45 -14.21 27.61
N SER A 18 -9.73 -13.43 26.57
CA SER A 18 -10.46 -13.93 25.41
C SER A 18 -9.59 -14.99 24.76
N ALA A 19 -9.86 -16.26 25.06
CA ALA A 19 -9.20 -17.38 24.42
C ALA A 19 -9.45 -17.26 22.91
N LEU A 20 -8.39 -17.01 22.15
CA LEU A 20 -8.37 -17.19 20.70
C LEU A 20 -8.68 -18.67 20.44
N THR A 21 -9.95 -19.02 20.26
CA THR A 21 -10.34 -20.37 19.85
C THR A 21 -9.96 -20.53 18.39
N LEU A 22 -8.77 -21.09 18.13
CA LEU A 22 -8.36 -21.48 16.80
C LEU A 22 -9.28 -22.61 16.28
N PRO A 23 -9.69 -22.60 15.01
CA PRO A 23 -10.42 -23.70 14.42
C PRO A 23 -9.58 -24.99 14.42
N SER A 24 -10.25 -26.14 14.41
CA SER A 24 -9.60 -27.44 14.38
C SER A 24 -8.79 -27.61 13.09
N VAL A 25 -7.46 -27.66 13.22
CA VAL A 25 -6.52 -27.83 12.11
C VAL A 25 -6.76 -29.18 11.41
N ALA A 26 -7.16 -29.15 10.14
CA ALA A 26 -7.18 -30.34 9.29
C ALA A 26 -5.73 -30.72 8.91
N LYS A 27 -5.48 -32.01 8.66
CA LYS A 27 -4.15 -32.56 8.33
C LYS A 27 -3.56 -31.89 7.08
N THR A 28 -2.58 -31.00 7.26
CA THR A 28 -1.82 -30.37 6.16
C THR A 28 -0.37 -30.85 6.16
N GLN A 29 0.22 -31.00 4.96
CA GLN A 29 1.65 -31.28 4.78
C GLN A 29 2.47 -29.99 4.94
N LEU A 30 3.49 -30.02 5.81
CA LEU A 30 4.43 -28.92 6.02
C LEU A 30 5.25 -28.61 4.76
N VAL A 31 5.40 -27.32 4.47
CA VAL A 31 6.54 -26.80 3.70
C VAL A 31 7.74 -26.75 4.65
N ALA A 32 8.87 -27.38 4.28
CA ALA A 32 10.08 -27.31 5.08
C ALA A 32 10.53 -25.84 5.20
N ARG A 33 10.68 -25.35 6.45
CA ARG A 33 11.25 -24.02 6.70
C ARG A 33 12.73 -24.06 6.31
N GLN A 34 13.08 -23.48 5.15
CA GLN A 34 14.49 -23.24 4.79
C GLN A 34 15.15 -22.33 5.85
N ASP A 35 16.49 -22.34 5.93
CA ASP A 35 17.36 -21.65 6.90
C ASP A 35 17.14 -20.12 7.03
N ALA A 36 15.95 -19.69 7.45
CA ALA A 36 15.58 -18.32 7.69
C ALA A 36 15.97 -17.91 9.12
N GLY A 37 16.25 -16.63 9.35
CA GLY A 37 16.52 -16.09 10.69
C GLY A 37 15.36 -16.33 11.66
N GLN A 38 15.61 -16.27 12.98
CA GLN A 38 14.60 -16.54 14.01
C GLN A 38 13.34 -15.67 13.86
N ASP A 39 13.49 -14.41 13.47
CA ASP A 39 12.35 -13.51 13.27
C ASP A 39 11.47 -13.95 12.09
N SER A 40 12.08 -14.41 10.99
CA SER A 40 11.36 -15.01 9.86
C SER A 40 10.67 -16.31 10.27
N ARG A 41 11.32 -17.17 11.07
CA ARG A 41 10.68 -18.39 11.59
C ARG A 41 9.52 -18.09 12.54
N SER A 42 9.55 -16.95 13.22
CA SER A 42 8.43 -16.48 14.03
C SER A 42 7.21 -16.15 13.17
N CYS A 43 7.40 -15.39 12.08
CA CYS A 43 6.34 -15.15 11.09
C CYS A 43 5.80 -16.45 10.48
N LEU A 44 6.69 -17.35 10.07
CA LEU A 44 6.32 -18.66 9.52
C LEU A 44 5.51 -19.50 10.51
N SER A 45 5.71 -19.32 11.82
CA SER A 45 4.90 -19.99 12.84
C SER A 45 3.45 -19.53 12.86
N ILE A 46 3.20 -18.27 12.51
CA ILE A 46 1.86 -17.73 12.33
C ILE A 46 1.30 -18.15 10.96
N ARG A 47 2.14 -18.23 9.93
CA ARG A 47 1.75 -18.69 8.59
C ARG A 47 1.16 -20.10 8.61
N ASP A 48 1.74 -21.01 9.38
CA ASP A 48 1.24 -22.39 9.49
C ASP A 48 -0.23 -22.48 9.94
N ILE A 49 -0.74 -21.47 10.67
CA ILE A 49 -2.16 -21.41 11.07
C ILE A 49 -2.99 -20.40 10.27
N CYS A 50 -2.35 -19.47 9.56
CA CYS A 50 -2.96 -18.56 8.62
C CYS A 50 -2.55 -18.96 7.20
N ASP A 51 -3.02 -20.13 6.79
CA ASP A 51 -2.77 -20.69 5.47
C ASP A 51 -4.12 -21.02 4.80
N PRO A 52 -4.31 -20.75 3.51
CA PRO A 52 -5.55 -21.09 2.80
C PRO A 52 -5.95 -22.56 2.87
N SER A 53 -4.97 -23.46 3.10
CA SER A 53 -5.20 -24.90 3.29
C SER A 53 -5.62 -25.27 4.71
N THR A 54 -5.34 -24.42 5.71
CA THR A 54 -5.73 -24.64 7.11
C THR A 54 -7.01 -23.89 7.49
N ILE A 55 -7.32 -22.80 6.78
CA ILE A 55 -8.55 -22.03 6.93
C ILE A 55 -9.68 -22.67 6.10
N PRO A 56 -10.92 -22.78 6.64
CA PRO A 56 -12.07 -23.24 5.86
C PRO A 56 -12.21 -22.44 4.57
N THR A 57 -12.45 -23.11 3.43
CA THR A 57 -12.51 -22.44 2.13
C THR A 57 -13.58 -21.34 2.05
N SER A 58 -14.65 -21.44 2.85
CA SER A 58 -15.67 -20.38 3.01
C SER A 58 -15.12 -19.08 3.59
N ASP A 59 -14.03 -19.16 4.34
CA ASP A 59 -13.49 -18.09 5.16
C ASP A 59 -12.21 -17.52 4.53
N ALA A 60 -11.62 -18.20 3.54
CA ALA A 60 -10.38 -17.81 2.88
C ALA A 60 -10.46 -16.43 2.21
N ALA A 61 -11.62 -16.02 1.67
CA ALA A 61 -11.83 -14.68 1.12
C ALA A 61 -12.05 -13.59 2.19
N ASN A 62 -12.12 -13.98 3.47
CA ASN A 62 -12.37 -13.12 4.62
C ASN A 62 -11.41 -13.46 5.78
N ALA A 63 -10.19 -13.88 5.44
CA ALA A 63 -9.27 -14.51 6.39
C ALA A 63 -8.83 -13.52 7.49
N VAL A 64 -8.53 -12.27 7.11
CA VAL A 64 -8.13 -11.20 8.06
C VAL A 64 -9.23 -10.85 9.08
N ASN A 65 -10.50 -11.16 8.80
CA ASN A 65 -11.61 -10.88 9.70
C ASN A 65 -12.04 -12.09 10.54
N THR A 66 -11.82 -13.30 10.03
CA THR A 66 -12.24 -14.55 10.67
C THR A 66 -11.13 -15.17 11.51
N HIS A 67 -9.87 -14.90 11.17
CA HIS A 67 -8.69 -15.49 11.80
C HIS A 67 -7.72 -14.38 12.21
N PRO A 68 -7.76 -13.89 13.47
CA PRO A 68 -6.91 -12.78 13.91
C PRO A 68 -5.41 -13.02 13.68
N ALA A 69 -4.94 -14.27 13.74
CA ALA A 69 -3.56 -14.62 13.42
C ALA A 69 -3.11 -14.12 12.03
N CYS A 70 -4.02 -14.04 11.06
CA CYS A 70 -3.73 -13.48 9.74
C CYS A 70 -3.37 -12.00 9.79
N ILE A 71 -3.90 -11.23 10.75
CA ILE A 71 -3.50 -9.83 10.94
C ILE A 71 -2.03 -9.76 11.40
N ALA A 72 -1.62 -10.64 12.32
CA ALA A 72 -0.23 -10.70 12.78
C ALA A 72 0.72 -11.12 11.65
N LEU A 73 0.31 -12.08 10.81
CA LEU A 73 1.06 -12.51 9.63
C LEU A 73 1.23 -11.37 8.63
N VAL A 74 0.15 -10.68 8.27
CA VAL A 74 0.16 -9.56 7.32
C VAL A 74 1.13 -8.47 7.76
N VAL A 75 1.16 -8.13 9.06
CA VAL A 75 2.11 -7.11 9.58
C VAL A 75 3.56 -7.58 9.52
N CYS A 76 3.83 -8.85 9.80
CA CYS A 76 5.20 -9.32 9.93
C CYS A 76 5.84 -9.77 8.59
N GLU A 77 5.04 -10.27 7.64
CA GLU A 77 5.49 -10.62 6.29
C GLU A 77 5.18 -9.56 5.23
N THR A 78 4.42 -8.52 5.56
CA THR A 78 3.76 -7.58 4.63
C THR A 78 2.53 -8.17 3.92
N THR A 79 1.67 -7.29 3.43
CA THR A 79 0.51 -7.67 2.62
C THR A 79 0.91 -8.46 1.37
N GLN A 80 2.13 -8.28 0.82
CA GLN A 80 2.53 -8.82 -0.50
C GLN A 80 2.53 -10.35 -0.51
N PHE A 81 3.17 -10.91 0.51
CA PHE A 81 3.27 -12.35 0.66
C PHE A 81 1.94 -12.96 1.09
N PHE A 82 1.12 -12.23 1.85
CA PHE A 82 -0.23 -12.65 2.20
C PHE A 82 -1.13 -12.77 0.95
N ASN A 83 -1.17 -11.74 0.11
CA ASN A 83 -2.03 -11.74 -1.09
C ASN A 83 -1.60 -12.77 -2.15
N ALA A 84 -0.36 -13.26 -2.11
CA ALA A 84 0.09 -14.31 -3.02
C ALA A 84 -0.56 -15.67 -2.71
N ASP A 85 -0.85 -15.94 -1.44
CA ASP A 85 -1.43 -17.20 -0.99
C ASP A 85 -2.97 -17.14 -0.91
N PHE A 86 -3.53 -15.95 -0.64
CA PHE A 86 -4.96 -15.75 -0.44
C PHE A 86 -5.68 -15.21 -1.69
N PRO A 87 -7.00 -15.41 -1.83
CA PRO A 87 -7.78 -14.80 -2.91
C PRO A 87 -7.60 -13.27 -2.94
N ALA A 88 -7.40 -12.70 -4.13
CA ALA A 88 -7.14 -11.27 -4.33
C ALA A 88 -8.28 -10.34 -3.85
N ASN A 89 -9.48 -10.88 -3.62
CA ASN A 89 -10.67 -10.16 -3.19
C ASN A 89 -10.92 -10.28 -1.67
N GLN A 90 -9.86 -10.16 -0.86
CA GLN A 90 -10.02 -10.11 0.59
C GLN A 90 -11.00 -8.99 0.98
N LEU A 91 -11.92 -9.30 1.88
CA LEU A 91 -12.79 -8.27 2.44
C LEU A 91 -11.96 -7.34 3.32
N ARG A 92 -12.29 -6.04 3.23
CA ARG A 92 -11.74 -4.99 4.11
C ARG A 92 -11.81 -5.41 5.58
N LEU A 93 -10.78 -5.05 6.35
CA LEU A 93 -10.75 -5.29 7.79
C LEU A 93 -11.97 -4.66 8.47
N THR A 94 -12.70 -5.45 9.23
CA THR A 94 -13.88 -5.05 10.01
C THR A 94 -13.47 -4.41 11.32
N ARG A 95 -14.39 -3.64 11.93
CA ARG A 95 -14.13 -3.01 13.22
C ARG A 95 -13.99 -4.06 14.34
N GLU A 96 -14.72 -5.16 14.23
CA GLU A 96 -14.63 -6.30 15.13
C GLU A 96 -13.24 -6.93 15.09
N ALA A 97 -12.72 -7.22 13.89
CA ALA A 97 -11.37 -7.72 13.68
C ALA A 97 -10.30 -6.78 14.24
N PHE A 98 -10.44 -5.48 13.97
CA PHE A 98 -9.57 -4.45 14.56
C PHE A 98 -9.59 -4.46 16.09
N ASN A 99 -10.76 -4.61 16.70
CA ASN A 99 -10.92 -4.61 18.15
C ASN A 99 -10.23 -5.81 18.84
N PHE A 100 -10.01 -6.93 18.13
CA PHE A 100 -9.20 -8.03 18.65
C PHE A 100 -7.73 -7.63 18.86
N VAL A 101 -7.19 -6.81 17.96
CA VAL A 101 -5.81 -6.30 18.06
C VAL A 101 -5.73 -5.12 19.03
N SER A 102 -6.69 -4.20 18.96
CA SER A 102 -6.70 -2.99 19.78
C SER A 102 -7.18 -3.23 21.21
N ASN A 103 -7.63 -4.44 21.55
CA ASN A 103 -8.28 -4.76 22.81
C ASN A 103 -9.46 -3.81 23.10
N GLY A 104 -10.28 -3.53 22.07
CA GLY A 104 -11.44 -2.64 22.13
C GLY A 104 -11.15 -1.13 22.09
N SER A 105 -9.87 -0.73 21.99
CA SER A 105 -9.48 0.68 21.81
C SER A 105 -9.84 1.21 20.41
N ASP A 106 -10.00 2.53 20.27
CA ASP A 106 -10.19 3.22 18.99
C ASP A 106 -8.92 3.27 18.12
N VAL A 107 -7.76 3.00 18.74
CA VAL A 107 -6.45 2.94 18.10
C VAL A 107 -5.71 1.67 18.51
N ILE A 108 -4.87 1.15 17.63
CA ILE A 108 -3.84 0.16 17.97
C ILE A 108 -2.55 0.90 18.28
N THR A 109 -2.05 0.76 19.49
CA THR A 109 -0.72 1.22 19.91
C THR A 109 0.33 0.15 19.61
N GLN A 110 1.60 0.55 19.57
CA GLN A 110 2.73 -0.39 19.46
C GLN A 110 2.66 -1.50 20.52
N GLN A 111 2.37 -1.18 21.78
CA GLN A 111 2.32 -2.18 22.84
C GLN A 111 1.16 -3.17 22.64
N GLN A 112 -0.02 -2.68 22.25
CA GLN A 112 -1.16 -3.55 21.94
C GLN A 112 -0.84 -4.52 20.80
N PHE A 113 -0.14 -4.06 19.75
CA PHE A 113 0.27 -4.94 18.66
C PHE A 113 1.33 -5.97 19.12
N ILE A 114 2.30 -5.57 19.95
CA ILE A 114 3.27 -6.51 20.54
C ILE A 114 2.56 -7.59 21.35
N ASP A 115 1.67 -7.19 22.27
CA ASP A 115 0.92 -8.11 23.12
C ASP A 115 0.06 -9.06 22.28
N PHE A 116 -0.58 -8.54 21.23
CA PHE A 116 -1.34 -9.33 20.27
C PHE A 116 -0.47 -10.35 19.51
N TYR A 117 0.68 -9.94 19.00
CA TYR A 117 1.60 -10.82 18.26
C TYR A 117 2.13 -11.95 19.15
N TYR A 118 2.64 -11.62 20.34
CA TYR A 118 3.14 -12.62 21.29
C TYR A 118 2.02 -13.51 21.82
N GLY A 119 0.83 -12.94 22.08
CA GLY A 119 -0.36 -13.68 22.47
C GLY A 119 -0.80 -14.68 21.40
N THR A 120 -0.70 -14.31 20.12
CA THR A 120 -0.98 -15.18 18.99
C THR A 120 -0.06 -16.41 19.00
N ILE A 121 1.26 -16.21 19.09
CA ILE A 121 2.22 -17.33 19.16
C ILE A 121 2.00 -18.21 20.38
N ALA A 122 1.74 -17.62 21.54
CA ALA A 122 1.44 -18.37 22.76
C ALA A 122 0.17 -19.24 22.59
N SER A 123 -0.87 -18.71 21.92
CA SER A 123 -2.10 -19.44 21.63
C SER A 123 -1.87 -20.62 20.68
N ILE A 124 -1.01 -20.46 19.66
CA ILE A 124 -0.62 -21.55 18.77
C ILE A 124 0.07 -22.65 19.58
N ASN A 125 1.02 -22.27 20.43
CA ASN A 125 1.77 -23.22 21.25
C ASN A 125 0.86 -23.99 22.22
N ALA A 126 -0.10 -23.30 22.86
CA ALA A 126 -1.09 -23.93 23.73
C ALA A 126 -1.99 -24.91 22.95
N THR A 127 -2.37 -24.56 21.73
CA THR A 127 -3.20 -25.40 20.85
C THR A 127 -2.46 -26.68 20.48
N ILE A 128 -1.21 -26.57 20.02
CA ILE A 128 -0.35 -27.73 19.70
C ILE A 128 -0.14 -28.63 20.92
N ALA A 129 0.12 -28.04 22.09
CA ALA A 129 0.28 -28.80 23.33
C ALA A 129 -0.99 -29.59 23.70
N SER A 130 -2.17 -29.07 23.37
CA SER A 130 -3.45 -29.72 23.66
C SER A 130 -3.89 -30.74 22.60
N SER A 131 -3.41 -30.64 21.36
CA SER A 131 -3.96 -31.42 20.24
C SER A 131 -3.42 -32.85 20.13
N ASN A 132 -2.40 -33.25 20.90
CA ASN A 132 -1.73 -34.57 20.81
C ASN A 132 -1.28 -34.95 19.37
N THR A 133 -1.30 -34.01 18.42
CA THR A 133 -0.87 -34.22 17.04
C THR A 133 0.63 -34.02 16.98
N SER A 134 1.39 -35.08 17.20
CA SER A 134 2.85 -35.14 17.10
C SER A 134 3.39 -35.09 15.66
N GLY A 135 2.52 -34.90 14.67
CA GLY A 135 2.88 -34.80 13.27
C GLY A 135 2.43 -33.47 12.70
N HIS A 136 3.41 -32.69 12.20
CA HIS A 136 3.24 -31.69 11.15
C HIS A 136 3.02 -30.21 11.52
N LEU A 137 3.27 -29.76 12.76
CA LEU A 137 3.49 -28.32 13.01
C LEU A 137 4.88 -28.15 13.62
N ALA A 138 5.69 -27.29 13.02
CA ALA A 138 6.95 -26.90 13.64
C ALA A 138 6.65 -26.14 14.93
N THR A 139 7.43 -26.38 15.98
CA THR A 139 7.28 -25.67 17.27
C THR A 139 7.23 -24.16 17.00
N PRO A 140 6.18 -23.45 17.45
CA PRO A 140 6.09 -22.02 17.23
C PRO A 140 7.29 -21.31 17.84
N GLU A 141 7.92 -20.43 17.06
CA GLU A 141 9.08 -19.67 17.50
C GLU A 141 8.69 -18.23 17.82
N PHE A 142 9.03 -17.77 19.01
CA PHE A 142 8.99 -16.35 19.32
C PHE A 142 10.10 -15.62 18.53
N PRO A 143 9.87 -14.33 18.17
CA PRO A 143 10.90 -13.56 17.51
C PRO A 143 12.09 -13.38 18.46
N SER A 144 13.27 -13.11 17.90
CA SER A 144 14.52 -12.96 18.64
C SER A 144 14.45 -11.86 19.70
N SER A 145 13.62 -10.84 19.47
CA SER A 145 13.34 -9.77 20.42
C SER A 145 12.04 -9.05 20.09
N ALA A 146 11.53 -8.28 21.06
CA ALA A 146 10.43 -7.36 20.80
C ALA A 146 10.79 -6.29 19.76
N GLN A 147 12.09 -6.01 19.55
CA GLN A 147 12.54 -5.03 18.56
C GLN A 147 12.22 -5.45 17.12
N ALA A 148 12.17 -6.75 16.83
CA ALA A 148 11.71 -7.25 15.53
C ALA A 148 10.24 -6.88 15.29
N VAL A 149 9.39 -7.12 16.28
CA VAL A 149 7.96 -6.78 16.23
C VAL A 149 7.73 -5.26 16.13
N ILE A 150 8.54 -4.49 16.86
CA ILE A 150 8.56 -3.02 16.74
C ILE A 150 8.93 -2.60 15.32
N GLY A 151 9.94 -3.22 14.70
CA GLY A 151 10.33 -2.94 13.32
C GLY A 151 9.19 -3.18 12.32
N TRP A 152 8.49 -4.31 12.44
CA TRP A 152 7.31 -4.59 11.61
C TRP A 152 6.19 -3.58 11.83
N TRP A 153 5.89 -3.25 13.09
CA TRP A 153 4.88 -2.25 13.42
C TRP A 153 5.24 -0.86 12.89
N GLN A 154 6.52 -0.47 12.96
CA GLN A 154 7.00 0.81 12.46
C GLN A 154 6.77 0.98 10.95
N ASN A 155 6.78 -0.10 10.16
CA ASN A 155 6.42 -0.03 8.74
C ASN A 155 4.95 0.35 8.56
N VAL A 156 4.05 -0.22 9.36
CA VAL A 156 2.61 0.12 9.35
C VAL A 156 2.38 1.55 9.83
N VAL A 157 3.06 1.97 10.89
CA VAL A 157 2.95 3.33 11.44
C VAL A 157 3.46 4.37 10.45
N ALA A 158 4.58 4.09 9.80
CA ALA A 158 5.13 4.93 8.73
C ALA A 158 4.13 5.02 7.57
N TRP A 159 3.52 3.89 7.20
CA TRP A 159 2.54 3.88 6.14
C TRP A 159 1.28 4.67 6.44
N SER A 160 0.75 4.49 7.63
CA SER A 160 -0.48 5.15 8.06
C SER A 160 -0.31 6.63 8.41
N GLY A 161 0.94 7.10 8.59
CA GLY A 161 1.24 8.52 8.89
C GLY A 161 1.24 8.85 10.38
N PHE A 162 1.36 7.85 11.27
CA PHE A 162 1.23 8.03 12.72
C PHE A 162 2.56 7.95 13.47
N CYS A 163 3.69 8.30 12.85
CA CYS A 163 5.02 8.15 13.46
C CYS A 163 5.21 8.90 14.78
N GLN A 164 4.48 9.98 15.02
CA GLN A 164 4.57 10.74 16.28
C GLN A 164 3.90 10.01 17.45
N SER A 165 2.78 9.32 17.22
CA SER A 165 2.00 8.66 18.27
C SER A 165 2.22 7.16 18.34
N SER A 166 2.70 6.54 17.26
CA SER A 166 2.73 5.08 17.06
C SER A 166 1.39 4.41 17.36
N SER A 167 0.29 5.15 17.15
CA SER A 167 -1.08 4.78 17.47
C SER A 167 -1.95 4.95 16.23
N ILE A 168 -2.42 3.85 15.65
CA ILE A 168 -3.10 3.83 14.35
C ILE A 168 -4.61 3.62 14.57
N PRO A 169 -5.48 4.53 14.11
CA PRO A 169 -6.93 4.34 14.18
C PRO A 169 -7.42 3.32 13.15
N TYR A 170 -8.64 2.80 13.37
CA TYR A 170 -9.27 1.78 12.53
C TYR A 170 -9.16 2.05 11.03
N GLN A 171 -9.57 3.25 10.59
CA GLN A 171 -9.64 3.59 9.17
C GLN A 171 -8.27 3.41 8.48
N ASN A 172 -7.22 3.94 9.09
CA ASN A 172 -5.87 3.89 8.53
C ASN A 172 -5.23 2.50 8.59
N PHE A 173 -5.53 1.71 9.62
CA PHE A 173 -5.04 0.33 9.69
C PHE A 173 -5.75 -0.57 8.69
N ALA A 174 -7.06 -0.39 8.51
CA ALA A 174 -7.83 -1.10 7.48
C ALA A 174 -7.39 -0.70 6.06
N ASP A 175 -7.13 0.59 5.83
CA ASP A 175 -6.57 1.09 4.55
C ASP A 175 -5.18 0.50 4.29
N TRP A 176 -4.34 0.37 5.32
CA TRP A 176 -3.04 -0.27 5.17
C TRP A 176 -3.18 -1.72 4.71
N ILE A 177 -3.97 -2.55 5.41
CA ILE A 177 -4.18 -3.95 5.02
C ILE A 177 -4.72 -4.07 3.58
N GLU A 178 -5.65 -3.20 3.20
CA GLU A 178 -6.32 -3.26 1.89
C GLU A 178 -5.43 -2.75 0.75
N PHE A 179 -4.65 -1.70 0.99
CA PHE A 179 -4.02 -0.94 -0.08
C PHE A 179 -2.49 -0.91 -0.04
N SER A 180 -1.80 -1.35 1.03
CA SER A 180 -0.34 -1.16 1.15
C SER A 180 0.50 -1.89 0.11
N ASN A 181 -0.09 -2.82 -0.63
CA ASN A 181 0.52 -3.51 -1.77
C ASN A 181 0.10 -2.99 -3.13
N ASN A 182 -0.96 -2.19 -3.20
CA ASN A 182 -1.47 -1.78 -4.49
C ASN A 182 -0.38 -0.94 -5.16
N PRO A 183 0.01 -1.25 -6.41
CA PRO A 183 1.05 -0.49 -7.11
C PRO A 183 0.78 1.01 -7.00
N GLY A 184 1.77 1.85 -6.70
CA GLY A 184 1.56 3.30 -6.55
C GLY A 184 0.86 3.77 -5.27
N VAL A 185 0.51 2.87 -4.33
CA VAL A 185 0.06 3.22 -2.98
C VAL A 185 1.21 3.27 -2.00
N CYS A 186 1.31 4.35 -1.23
CA CYS A 186 2.50 4.64 -0.46
C CYS A 186 2.30 4.83 1.00
N PRO A 187 3.38 4.58 1.76
CA PRO A 187 3.40 5.04 3.10
C PRO A 187 3.37 6.57 3.17
N ALA A 188 2.59 7.10 4.12
CA ALA A 188 2.50 8.53 4.39
C ALA A 188 3.86 9.15 4.73
N VAL A 189 4.76 8.38 5.38
CA VAL A 189 6.19 8.67 5.48
C VAL A 189 7.00 7.39 5.28
N GLN A 190 8.21 7.48 4.75
CA GLN A 190 9.04 6.31 4.41
C GLN A 190 9.41 5.44 5.63
N SER A 191 9.73 6.10 6.73
CA SER A 191 10.10 5.48 7.99
C SER A 191 9.86 6.47 9.11
N CYS A 192 9.45 5.96 10.27
CA CYS A 192 9.42 6.75 11.50
C CYS A 192 10.82 7.06 12.05
N SER A 193 11.84 6.38 11.52
CA SER A 193 13.26 6.59 11.83
C SER A 193 14.05 6.69 10.51
N PRO A 194 14.15 7.88 9.90
CA PRO A 194 14.82 8.02 8.60
C PRO A 194 16.29 7.59 8.71
N ASN A 195 16.65 6.52 8.00
CA ASN A 195 18.04 6.13 7.77
C ASN A 195 18.48 6.77 6.44
N PRO A 196 19.51 7.64 6.43
CA PRO A 196 19.94 8.35 5.24
C PRO A 196 20.47 7.42 4.12
N ASN A 197 20.74 6.15 4.42
CA ASN A 197 21.34 5.19 3.47
C ASN A 197 20.38 4.11 2.97
N GLN A 198 19.10 4.13 3.38
CA GLN A 198 18.14 3.13 2.93
C GLN A 198 17.59 3.53 1.56
N HIS A 199 17.70 2.65 0.57
CA HIS A 199 17.06 2.86 -0.73
C HIS A 199 15.55 2.90 -0.51
N ILE A 200 14.96 4.02 -0.93
CA ILE A 200 13.56 4.35 -0.73
C ILE A 200 12.84 3.85 -1.97
N PRO A 201 11.86 2.93 -1.86
CA PRO A 201 10.90 2.73 -2.94
C PRO A 201 10.17 4.06 -3.13
N THR A 202 10.51 4.73 -4.23
CA THR A 202 10.06 6.10 -4.47
C THR A 202 8.59 6.04 -4.82
N CYS A 203 7.72 6.65 -4.00
CA CYS A 203 6.29 6.47 -4.21
C CYS A 203 5.46 7.69 -3.70
N ILE A 204 4.22 7.85 -4.19
CA ILE A 204 3.33 9.01 -3.95
C ILE A 204 2.40 8.85 -2.73
N PRO A 205 2.33 9.83 -1.80
CA PRO A 205 1.27 9.88 -0.80
C PRO A 205 -0.13 9.79 -1.44
N GLN A 206 -0.88 8.74 -1.10
CA GLN A 206 -2.22 8.53 -1.63
C GLN A 206 -3.20 9.47 -0.93
N ARG A 207 -3.96 10.24 -1.73
CA ARG A 207 -5.12 10.95 -1.18
C ARG A 207 -6.23 9.92 -0.93
N PRO A 208 -7.03 10.08 0.14
CA PRO A 208 -8.18 9.21 0.40
C PRO A 208 -9.15 9.08 -0.79
N THR A 209 -9.13 10.04 -1.72
CA THR A 209 -10.01 10.09 -2.90
C THR A 209 -9.47 9.38 -4.15
N ASP A 210 -8.23 8.86 -4.14
CA ASP A 210 -7.62 8.20 -5.31
C ASP A 210 -8.28 6.83 -5.59
N ASN A 211 -8.57 6.05 -4.54
CA ASN A 211 -9.15 4.70 -4.64
C ASN A 211 -8.38 3.75 -5.59
N GLY A 212 -7.08 3.96 -5.74
CA GLY A 212 -6.22 3.19 -6.65
C GLY A 212 -6.31 3.60 -8.13
N SER A 213 -6.94 4.72 -8.46
CA SER A 213 -7.03 5.20 -9.84
C SER A 213 -5.66 5.56 -10.43
N CYS A 214 -4.75 6.10 -9.62
CA CYS A 214 -3.41 6.39 -10.10
C CYS A 214 -2.55 5.15 -10.25
N ALA A 215 -2.71 4.16 -9.37
CA ALA A 215 -2.12 2.84 -9.54
C ALA A 215 -2.44 2.28 -10.92
N GLU A 216 -3.73 2.31 -11.27
CA GLU A 216 -4.21 1.83 -12.56
C GLU A 216 -3.70 2.69 -13.71
N MET A 217 -3.55 4.02 -13.53
CA MET A 217 -2.95 4.91 -14.51
C MET A 217 -1.47 4.57 -14.77
N VAL A 218 -0.68 4.31 -13.71
CA VAL A 218 0.71 3.85 -13.82
C VAL A 218 0.79 2.54 -14.57
N ARG A 219 -0.13 1.60 -14.27
CA ARG A 219 -0.27 0.35 -15.03
C ARG A 219 -0.69 0.57 -16.49
N GLN A 220 -1.52 1.58 -16.79
CA GLN A 220 -1.80 1.93 -18.18
C GLN A 220 -0.54 2.46 -18.87
N CYS A 221 0.25 3.27 -18.16
CA CYS A 221 1.50 3.80 -18.69
C CYS A 221 2.51 2.69 -18.98
N SER A 222 2.67 1.69 -18.12
CA SER A 222 3.61 0.59 -18.38
C SER A 222 3.31 -0.14 -19.69
N VAL A 223 2.03 -0.43 -19.95
CA VAL A 223 1.60 -1.08 -21.19
C VAL A 223 1.60 -0.10 -22.38
N GLY A 224 1.19 1.14 -22.16
CA GLY A 224 0.95 2.15 -23.19
C GLY A 224 2.12 3.07 -23.50
N ALA A 225 3.25 2.97 -22.78
CA ALA A 225 4.42 3.82 -22.99
C ALA A 225 5.06 3.57 -24.36
N GLY A 226 5.13 2.31 -24.77
CA GLY A 226 5.77 1.83 -26.00
C GLY A 226 7.29 2.05 -26.09
N ASN A 227 7.87 3.03 -25.38
CA ASN A 227 9.30 3.27 -25.28
C ASN A 227 9.65 4.02 -23.98
N ALA A 228 10.43 3.35 -23.12
CA ALA A 228 10.96 3.89 -21.86
C ALA A 228 11.74 5.21 -21.98
N SER A 229 12.41 5.42 -23.11
CA SER A 229 13.20 6.63 -23.36
C SER A 229 12.35 7.80 -23.86
N SER A 230 11.02 7.64 -23.99
CA SER A 230 10.14 8.67 -24.51
C SER A 230 8.73 8.60 -23.93
N ILE A 231 8.62 8.43 -22.62
CA ILE A 231 7.34 8.18 -21.96
C ILE A 231 6.31 9.31 -22.18
N PHE A 232 6.75 10.56 -22.38
CA PHE A 232 5.85 11.69 -22.64
C PHE A 232 5.27 11.72 -24.07
N ASN A 233 5.49 10.67 -24.86
CA ASN A 233 4.75 10.40 -26.10
C ASN A 233 3.49 9.57 -25.87
N SER A 234 3.24 9.10 -24.64
CA SER A 234 2.05 8.36 -24.26
C SER A 234 1.15 9.24 -23.37
N GLU A 235 -0.13 9.34 -23.73
CA GLU A 235 -1.12 10.04 -22.91
C GLU A 235 -1.24 9.41 -21.53
N TYR A 236 -1.20 8.07 -21.43
CA TYR A 236 -1.25 7.35 -20.17
C TYR A 236 -0.11 7.78 -19.24
N CYS A 237 1.13 7.80 -19.74
CA CYS A 237 2.28 8.20 -18.94
C CYS A 237 2.31 9.66 -18.56
N VAL A 238 1.77 10.55 -19.41
CA VAL A 238 1.61 11.95 -19.04
C VAL A 238 0.61 12.07 -17.89
N LEU A 239 -0.55 11.41 -17.98
CA LEU A 239 -1.55 11.40 -16.92
C LEU A 239 -1.06 10.73 -15.63
N SER A 240 -0.29 9.64 -15.73
CA SER A 240 0.42 9.03 -14.60
C SER A 240 1.32 10.07 -13.96
N ALA A 241 2.17 10.76 -14.72
CA ALA A 241 3.10 11.77 -14.19
C ALA A 241 2.39 12.89 -13.44
N LEU A 242 1.17 13.26 -13.86
CA LEU A 242 0.38 14.28 -13.14
C LEU A 242 -0.03 13.82 -11.74
N CYS A 243 -0.31 12.53 -11.53
CA CYS A 243 -0.58 12.02 -10.17
C CYS A 243 0.60 12.28 -9.23
N TYR A 244 1.83 12.24 -9.75
CA TYR A 244 3.06 12.42 -8.97
C TYR A 244 3.33 13.89 -8.65
N SER A 245 2.37 14.80 -8.86
CA SER A 245 2.55 16.23 -8.56
C SER A 245 2.88 16.54 -7.10
N GLN A 246 2.49 15.69 -6.15
CA GLN A 246 2.87 15.84 -4.74
C GLN A 246 4.28 15.31 -4.46
N SER A 247 4.79 14.44 -5.34
CA SER A 247 6.15 13.91 -5.37
C SER A 247 6.92 14.56 -6.54
N THR A 248 7.67 13.79 -7.33
CA THR A 248 8.33 14.23 -8.55
C THR A 248 8.04 13.29 -9.73
N VAL A 249 8.26 13.75 -10.96
CA VAL A 249 8.09 12.89 -12.15
C VAL A 249 9.19 11.82 -12.23
N ASP A 250 10.37 12.07 -11.64
CA ASP A 250 11.44 11.06 -11.56
C ASP A 250 11.01 9.85 -10.74
N VAL A 251 10.19 10.05 -9.70
CA VAL A 251 9.62 8.97 -8.89
C VAL A 251 8.79 8.01 -9.74
N LEU A 252 7.97 8.52 -10.67
CA LEU A 252 7.23 7.67 -11.61
C LEU A 252 8.18 6.87 -12.50
N ILE A 253 9.21 7.53 -13.04
CA ILE A 253 10.14 6.89 -13.97
C ILE A 253 10.92 5.77 -13.28
N GLU A 254 11.36 6.01 -12.04
CA GLU A 254 12.00 5.00 -11.20
C GLU A 254 11.04 3.85 -10.91
N GLN A 255 9.79 4.12 -10.53
CA GLN A 255 8.81 3.06 -10.30
C GLN A 255 8.54 2.22 -11.56
N LEU A 256 8.37 2.86 -12.71
CA LEU A 256 8.20 2.15 -13.99
C LEU A 256 9.44 1.31 -14.37
N HIS A 257 10.62 1.70 -13.89
CA HIS A 257 11.85 0.94 -14.11
C HIS A 257 11.97 -0.24 -13.13
N ASP A 258 11.70 -0.02 -11.84
CA ASP A 258 11.81 -1.04 -10.79
C ASP A 258 10.78 -2.17 -10.93
N GLU A 259 9.61 -1.88 -11.48
CA GLU A 259 8.59 -2.89 -11.81
C GLU A 259 8.89 -3.62 -13.14
N ASP A 260 10.12 -3.50 -13.67
CA ASP A 260 10.60 -4.10 -14.93
C ASP A 260 9.76 -3.72 -16.17
N PHE A 261 8.91 -2.69 -16.08
CA PHE A 261 8.05 -2.28 -17.21
C PHE A 261 8.82 -1.54 -18.30
N LEU A 262 10.00 -1.02 -17.97
CA LEU A 262 10.87 -0.27 -18.86
C LEU A 262 12.20 -1.01 -19.05
N THR A 263 12.92 -0.70 -20.12
CA THR A 263 14.16 -1.37 -20.57
C THR A 263 15.15 -1.71 -19.44
N THR A 264 15.93 -2.80 -19.59
CA THR A 264 16.89 -3.38 -18.62
C THR A 264 18.13 -2.52 -18.29
N GLY A 265 18.12 -1.21 -18.55
CA GLY A 265 19.20 -0.27 -18.26
C GLY A 265 18.73 0.85 -17.32
N PRO A 266 19.64 1.65 -16.73
CA PRO A 266 19.27 2.63 -15.71
C PRO A 266 18.17 3.59 -16.19
N PRO A 267 17.28 4.05 -15.28
CA PRO A 267 16.14 4.87 -15.66
C PRO A 267 16.59 6.17 -16.32
N VAL A 268 15.97 6.52 -17.45
CA VAL A 268 16.18 7.81 -18.10
C VAL A 268 15.29 8.84 -17.41
N LEU A 269 15.84 9.54 -16.41
CA LEU A 269 15.10 10.54 -15.60
C LEU A 269 14.50 11.66 -16.46
N SER A 270 13.49 12.35 -15.91
CA SER A 270 12.62 13.32 -16.60
C SER A 270 13.38 14.42 -17.33
N ALA A 271 14.46 14.94 -16.74
CA ALA A 271 15.29 15.98 -17.35
C ALA A 271 16.00 15.53 -18.64
N LYS A 272 16.14 14.21 -18.85
CA LYS A 272 16.75 13.60 -20.04
C LYS A 272 15.73 12.97 -21.00
N GLN A 273 14.46 12.88 -20.60
CA GLN A 273 13.39 12.43 -21.48
C GLN A 273 13.14 13.49 -22.58
N PRO A 274 12.75 13.08 -23.80
CA PRO A 274 12.18 13.99 -24.80
C PRO A 274 11.01 14.78 -24.21
N ARG A 275 10.81 16.01 -24.69
CA ARG A 275 9.67 16.83 -24.28
C ARG A 275 8.35 16.11 -24.61
N LEU A 276 7.31 16.45 -23.84
CA LEU A 276 5.91 16.16 -24.18
C LEU A 276 5.69 16.35 -25.68
N SER A 277 5.19 15.33 -26.37
CA SER A 277 4.89 15.48 -27.80
C SER A 277 3.74 16.45 -28.02
N GLN A 278 3.81 17.20 -29.13
CA GLN A 278 2.68 18.06 -29.55
C GLN A 278 1.41 17.24 -29.82
N SER A 279 1.55 16.00 -30.28
CA SER A 279 0.41 15.10 -30.49
C SER A 279 -0.32 14.78 -29.20
N VAL A 280 0.40 14.38 -28.14
CA VAL A 280 -0.22 14.11 -26.83
C VAL A 280 -0.78 15.40 -26.24
N PHE A 281 -0.08 16.53 -26.35
CA PHE A 281 -0.61 17.81 -25.91
C PHE A 281 -1.94 18.16 -26.61
N ASN A 282 -2.03 17.96 -27.92
CA ASN A 282 -3.24 18.24 -28.69
C ASN A 282 -4.40 17.31 -28.31
N VAL A 283 -4.11 16.05 -27.96
CA VAL A 283 -5.12 15.12 -27.44
C VAL A 283 -5.65 15.66 -26.11
N LEU A 284 -4.76 15.97 -25.15
CA LEU A 284 -5.14 16.51 -23.85
C LEU A 284 -5.90 17.84 -23.99
N SER A 285 -5.41 18.78 -24.80
CA SER A 285 -6.03 20.09 -24.98
C SER A 285 -7.31 20.05 -25.82
N LYS A 286 -7.68 18.90 -26.38
CA LYS A 286 -8.75 18.76 -27.39
C LYS A 286 -8.54 19.72 -28.58
N GLY A 287 -7.28 19.91 -28.98
CA GLY A 287 -6.87 20.78 -30.08
C GLY A 287 -6.69 22.27 -29.73
N ASN A 288 -6.90 22.67 -28.47
CA ASN A 288 -6.70 24.05 -28.03
C ASN A 288 -5.21 24.39 -27.78
N SER A 289 -4.91 25.68 -27.62
CA SER A 289 -3.56 26.19 -27.32
C SER A 289 -3.12 25.98 -25.86
N VAL A 290 -4.05 25.62 -24.98
CA VAL A 290 -3.85 25.39 -23.55
C VAL A 290 -4.57 24.13 -23.12
N VAL A 291 -4.06 23.48 -22.08
CA VAL A 291 -4.76 22.41 -21.38
C VAL A 291 -5.44 23.04 -20.16
N SER A 292 -6.75 22.88 -20.04
CA SER A 292 -7.52 23.32 -18.86
C SER A 292 -7.65 22.23 -17.81
N GLN A 293 -8.15 22.57 -16.62
CA GLN A 293 -8.50 21.57 -15.61
C GLN A 293 -9.53 20.56 -16.12
N GLN A 294 -10.57 21.02 -16.82
CA GLN A 294 -11.61 20.12 -17.34
C GLN A 294 -11.04 19.17 -18.39
N ASN A 295 -10.09 19.63 -19.21
CA ASN A 295 -9.40 18.76 -20.16
C ASN A 295 -8.71 17.58 -19.46
N ILE A 296 -8.04 17.83 -18.33
CA ILE A 296 -7.35 16.78 -17.57
C ILE A 296 -8.33 15.87 -16.83
N ILE A 297 -9.41 16.41 -16.27
CA ILE A 297 -10.48 15.58 -15.70
C ILE A 297 -11.02 14.63 -16.76
N ASP A 298 -11.40 15.16 -17.92
CA ASP A 298 -11.95 14.36 -19.01
C ASP A 298 -10.96 13.29 -19.50
N ALA A 299 -9.68 13.65 -19.67
CA ALA A 299 -8.64 12.73 -20.11
C ALA A 299 -8.39 11.63 -19.08
N TYR A 300 -8.26 11.98 -17.79
CA TYR A 300 -7.98 11.04 -16.71
C TYR A 300 -9.09 10.01 -16.52
N TYR A 301 -10.35 10.45 -16.46
CA TYR A 301 -11.50 9.53 -16.38
C TYR A 301 -11.71 8.77 -17.69
N GLY A 302 -11.39 9.41 -18.83
CA GLY A 302 -11.46 8.78 -20.15
C GLY A 302 -10.51 7.59 -20.29
N THR A 303 -9.25 7.73 -19.87
CA THR A 303 -8.25 6.65 -19.96
C THR A 303 -8.47 5.53 -18.93
N LEU A 304 -9.19 5.79 -17.85
CA LEU A 304 -9.67 4.75 -16.92
C LEU A 304 -10.90 3.99 -17.44
N THR A 305 -11.52 4.45 -18.53
CA THR A 305 -12.65 3.76 -19.14
C THR A 305 -12.16 2.76 -20.17
N ASN A 306 -12.54 1.49 -20.04
CA ASN A 306 -12.10 0.41 -20.94
C ASN A 306 -10.56 0.33 -21.03
N THR A 307 -9.93 0.05 -19.89
CA THR A 307 -8.47 0.04 -19.72
C THR A 307 -7.78 -0.93 -20.65
N ILE A 308 -6.47 -0.78 -20.81
CA ILE A 308 -5.62 -1.64 -21.63
C ILE A 308 -4.83 -2.62 -20.76
N GLN A 309 -4.53 -3.80 -21.32
CA GLN A 309 -3.63 -4.78 -20.74
C GLN A 309 -2.61 -5.22 -21.78
N SER A 310 -1.55 -5.89 -21.32
CA SER A 310 -0.60 -6.54 -22.22
C SER A 310 -1.23 -7.73 -22.93
N CYS A 311 -1.15 -7.75 -24.26
CA CYS A 311 -1.42 -8.94 -25.07
C CYS A 311 -0.13 -9.64 -25.52
N GLY A 312 1.01 -9.30 -24.92
CA GLY A 312 2.33 -9.85 -25.20
C GLY A 312 3.33 -8.84 -25.75
N GLY A 313 4.58 -9.27 -25.91
CA GLY A 313 5.73 -8.42 -26.23
C GLY A 313 6.72 -8.36 -25.06
N PRO A 314 7.96 -7.91 -25.30
CA PRO A 314 8.90 -7.69 -24.21
C PRO A 314 8.52 -6.40 -23.44
N PRO A 315 8.94 -6.25 -22.18
CA PRO A 315 8.71 -5.03 -21.43
C PRO A 315 9.21 -3.79 -22.16
N GLY A 316 8.45 -2.71 -22.09
CA GLY A 316 8.70 -1.48 -22.83
C GLY A 316 8.43 -1.58 -24.33
N ALA A 317 7.91 -2.69 -24.86
CA ALA A 317 7.41 -2.84 -26.23
C ALA A 317 6.18 -3.76 -26.29
N GLU A 318 5.34 -3.69 -25.25
CA GLU A 318 4.14 -4.50 -25.13
C GLU A 318 3.07 -4.09 -26.15
N THR A 319 2.26 -5.07 -26.56
CA THR A 319 1.10 -4.86 -27.42
C THR A 319 -0.12 -4.59 -26.55
N PRO A 320 -0.64 -3.35 -26.50
CA PRO A 320 -1.83 -3.03 -25.71
C PRO A 320 -3.08 -3.64 -26.35
N CYS A 321 -3.97 -4.18 -25.52
CA CYS A 321 -5.29 -4.60 -25.92
C CYS A 321 -6.35 -4.22 -24.87
N PRO A 322 -7.59 -3.92 -25.29
CA PRO A 322 -8.65 -3.54 -24.34
C PRO A 322 -9.00 -4.69 -23.39
N THR A 323 -9.22 -4.37 -22.13
CA THR A 323 -9.68 -5.32 -21.10
C THR A 323 -11.20 -5.54 -21.14
N GLY A 324 -11.95 -4.62 -21.74
CA GLY A 324 -13.42 -4.57 -21.61
C GLY A 324 -13.89 -4.15 -20.22
N SER A 325 -12.97 -3.78 -19.33
CA SER A 325 -13.22 -3.39 -17.95
C SER A 325 -12.71 -1.97 -17.72
N SER A 326 -13.33 -1.25 -16.78
CA SER A 326 -12.86 0.08 -16.39
C SER A 326 -12.06 -0.01 -15.09
N GLY A 327 -11.10 0.90 -14.93
CA GLY A 327 -10.27 1.00 -13.73
C GLY A 327 -11.08 1.51 -12.53
N PRO A 328 -10.54 1.37 -11.31
CA PRO A 328 -11.12 2.11 -10.19
C PRO A 328 -11.03 3.61 -10.51
N TYR A 329 -12.16 4.29 -10.43
CA TYR A 329 -12.20 5.74 -10.54
C TYR A 329 -11.85 6.37 -9.18
N PRO A 330 -11.29 7.59 -9.17
CA PRO A 330 -11.27 8.39 -7.96
C PRO A 330 -12.68 8.48 -7.39
N THR A 331 -12.82 8.47 -6.06
CA THR A 331 -14.14 8.64 -5.41
C THR A 331 -14.66 10.07 -5.52
N ASP A 332 -13.78 11.04 -5.80
CA ASP A 332 -14.13 12.45 -6.03
C ASP A 332 -13.23 13.08 -7.10
N VAL A 333 -13.80 13.99 -7.90
CA VAL A 333 -13.08 14.78 -8.91
C VAL A 333 -12.04 15.72 -8.30
N SER A 334 -12.14 16.00 -7.00
CA SER A 334 -11.16 16.76 -6.23
C SER A 334 -9.77 16.15 -6.36
N TYR A 335 -9.66 14.81 -6.44
CA TYR A 335 -8.38 14.14 -6.64
C TYR A 335 -7.60 14.70 -7.85
N VAL A 336 -8.28 14.78 -8.99
CA VAL A 336 -7.71 15.30 -10.24
C VAL A 336 -7.50 16.82 -10.18
N THR A 337 -8.47 17.51 -9.60
CA THR A 337 -8.41 18.96 -9.41
C THR A 337 -7.23 19.37 -8.53
N ASP A 338 -6.88 18.56 -7.54
CA ASP A 338 -5.84 18.83 -6.58
C ASP A 338 -4.45 18.71 -7.19
N PHE A 339 -4.17 17.63 -7.93
CA PHE A 339 -2.88 17.54 -8.62
C PHE A 339 -2.75 18.61 -9.70
N TRP A 340 -3.85 18.94 -10.39
CA TRP A 340 -3.84 20.03 -11.37
C TRP A 340 -3.58 21.40 -10.75
N THR A 341 -4.06 21.61 -9.51
CA THR A 341 -3.76 22.82 -8.73
C THR A 341 -2.27 22.93 -8.44
N THR A 342 -1.64 21.84 -8.03
CA THR A 342 -0.18 21.78 -7.79
C THR A 342 0.62 22.10 -9.06
N ILE A 343 0.21 21.52 -10.20
CA ILE A 343 0.88 21.75 -11.49
C ILE A 343 0.65 23.21 -11.96
N SER A 344 -0.55 23.74 -11.76
CA SER A 344 -0.86 25.15 -12.06
C SER A 344 -0.02 26.10 -11.22
N ALA A 345 0.25 25.77 -9.96
CA ALA A 345 1.15 26.52 -9.09
C ALA A 345 2.59 26.48 -9.61
N TRP A 346 3.10 25.27 -9.92
CA TRP A 346 4.46 25.09 -10.44
C TRP A 346 4.69 25.87 -11.74
N THR A 347 3.70 25.85 -12.64
CA THR A 347 3.78 26.48 -13.96
C THR A 347 3.52 27.99 -13.94
N GLY A 348 3.00 28.55 -12.83
CA GLY A 348 2.67 29.96 -12.69
C GLY A 348 1.30 30.38 -13.24
N PHE A 349 0.36 29.43 -13.41
CA PHE A 349 -0.96 29.65 -14.00
C PHE A 349 -2.13 29.49 -13.00
N CYS A 350 -1.92 29.83 -11.72
CA CYS A 350 -2.95 29.69 -10.67
C CYS A 350 -4.28 30.39 -10.96
N GLY A 351 -4.24 31.56 -11.63
CA GLY A 351 -5.44 32.36 -11.87
C GLY A 351 -6.40 31.76 -12.90
N THR A 352 -5.88 31.04 -13.89
CA THR A 352 -6.68 30.47 -14.99
C THR A 352 -6.75 28.95 -14.96
N ARG A 353 -5.72 28.29 -14.41
CA ARG A 353 -5.51 26.83 -14.51
C ARG A 353 -5.51 26.32 -15.96
N GLU A 354 -5.10 27.19 -16.88
CA GLU A 354 -4.93 26.94 -18.30
C GLU A 354 -3.43 26.96 -18.62
N ILE A 355 -2.86 25.78 -18.85
CA ILE A 355 -1.41 25.62 -18.99
C ILE A 355 -1.06 25.44 -20.47
N PRO A 356 -0.26 26.35 -21.07
CA PRO A 356 0.20 26.21 -22.45
C PRO A 356 1.24 25.10 -22.59
N TYR A 357 1.41 24.60 -23.81
CA TYR A 357 2.34 23.50 -24.13
C TYR A 357 3.72 23.64 -23.51
N LYS A 358 4.36 24.80 -23.67
CA LYS A 358 5.73 25.02 -23.20
C LYS A 358 5.85 24.74 -21.70
N ASN A 359 4.92 25.28 -20.90
CA ASN A 359 4.94 25.18 -19.45
C ASN A 359 4.58 23.78 -18.96
N LEU A 360 3.63 23.10 -19.60
CA LEU A 360 3.32 21.71 -19.26
C LEU A 360 4.50 20.77 -19.60
N ALA A 361 5.13 20.98 -20.75
CA ALA A 361 6.32 20.23 -21.14
C ALA A 361 7.52 20.52 -20.21
N ASP A 362 7.69 21.77 -19.76
CA ASP A 362 8.72 22.14 -18.77
C ASP A 362 8.43 21.48 -17.42
N TYR A 363 7.18 21.46 -16.96
CA TYR A 363 6.78 20.76 -15.74
C TYR A 363 7.18 19.28 -15.79
N LEU A 364 6.82 18.58 -16.86
CA LEU A 364 7.09 17.15 -17.01
C LEU A 364 8.61 16.84 -17.03
N GLN A 365 9.44 17.73 -17.58
CA GLN A 365 10.89 17.52 -17.63
C GLN A 365 11.65 18.01 -16.39
N PHE A 366 11.20 19.07 -15.75
CA PHE A 366 12.02 19.81 -14.78
C PHE A 366 11.41 19.93 -13.39
N SER A 367 10.18 19.47 -13.16
CA SER A 367 9.58 19.53 -11.83
C SER A 367 10.33 18.72 -10.77
N SER A 368 11.10 17.70 -11.19
CA SER A 368 11.96 16.90 -10.31
C SER A 368 13.27 17.60 -9.90
N THR A 369 13.68 18.66 -10.61
CA THR A 369 14.98 19.32 -10.39
C THR A 369 14.84 20.73 -9.80
N VAL A 370 13.62 21.27 -9.74
CA VAL A 370 13.34 22.62 -9.26
C VAL A 370 12.22 22.57 -8.24
N GLU A 371 12.54 22.95 -6.99
CA GLU A 371 11.53 23.21 -5.97
C GLU A 371 10.87 24.58 -6.21
N VAL A 372 9.56 24.58 -6.37
CA VAL A 372 8.73 25.79 -6.41
C VAL A 372 7.48 25.60 -5.55
N THR A 373 6.80 26.70 -5.27
CA THR A 373 5.59 26.75 -4.45
C THR A 373 4.54 25.76 -4.96
N LYS A 374 4.12 24.83 -4.09
CA LYS A 374 3.16 23.76 -4.43
C LYS A 374 1.68 24.16 -4.31
N SER A 375 1.39 25.44 -4.03
CA SER A 375 0.02 25.91 -3.80
C SER A 375 -0.30 27.16 -4.59
N CYS A 376 -1.41 27.08 -5.32
CA CYS A 376 -2.33 28.20 -5.51
C CYS A 376 -3.17 28.33 -4.22
#